data_AF-A0A7S5GD16-F1
#
_entry.id   AF-A0A7S5GD16-F1
#
_cell.length_a   1.000
_cell.length_b   1.000
_cell.length_c   1.000
_cell.angle_alpha   90.00
_cell.angle_beta   90.00
_cell.angle_gamma   90.00
#
_symmetry.space_group_name_H-M   'P 1'
#
loop_
_entity.id
_entity.type
_entity.pdbx_description
1 polymer ?
#
loop_
_entity_poly.entity_id
_entity_poly.type
_entity_poly.pdbx_seq_one_letter_code
_entity_poly.pdbx_strand_id
1 'polypeptide(L)' 'QIERKDGNAEGNCLIEALDAIQPPSRPTDKPLRLPLQDVYKIGGIGTVPVGRVETGVI' A
#
# COMPACT_ATOMS: atom_id res chain seq x y z
N GLN A 1 -11.89 -27.05 -5.14
CA GLN A 1 -13.24 -26.49 -4.96
C GLN A 1 -13.46 -26.24 -3.49
N ILE A 2 -13.82 -25.01 -3.11
CA ILE A 2 -14.11 -24.65 -1.72
C ILE A 2 -15.62 -24.82 -1.53
N GLU A 3 -16.03 -25.85 -0.80
CA GLU A 3 -17.44 -26.06 -0.44
C GLU A 3 -17.88 -24.98 0.56
N ARG A 4 -18.91 -24.21 0.22
CA ARG A 4 -19.52 -23.17 1.07
C ARG A 4 -20.98 -23.53 1.33
N LYS A 5 -21.49 -23.07 2.49
CA LYS A 5 -22.84 -23.38 3.00
C LYS A 5 -23.98 -22.88 2.09
N ASP A 6 -23.70 -21.91 1.22
CA ASP A 6 -24.67 -21.22 0.35
C ASP A 6 -24.52 -21.54 -1.15
N GLY A 7 -23.95 -22.69 -1.50
CA GLY A 7 -23.79 -23.14 -2.89
C GLY A 7 -22.39 -22.90 -3.46
N ASN A 8 -22.15 -23.48 -4.64
CA ASN A 8 -20.85 -23.45 -5.31
C ASN A 8 -20.57 -22.04 -5.87
N ALA A 9 -19.62 -21.32 -5.28
CA ALA A 9 -19.19 -20.02 -5.76
C ALA A 9 -17.99 -20.19 -6.71
N GLU A 10 -18.15 -19.78 -7.96
CA GLU A 10 -17.06 -19.71 -8.93
C GLU A 10 -16.34 -18.36 -8.78
N GLY A 11 -15.02 -18.39 -8.56
CA GLY A 11 -14.19 -17.20 -8.42
C GLY A 11 -12.87 -17.48 -7.72
N ASN A 12 -11.94 -16.52 -7.84
CA ASN A 12 -10.65 -16.59 -7.17
C ASN A 12 -10.82 -16.42 -5.66
N CYS A 13 -9.97 -17.09 -4.88
CA CYS A 13 -9.85 -16.84 -3.46
C CYS A 13 -9.38 -15.40 -3.22
N LEU A 14 -9.67 -14.83 -2.04
CA LEU A 14 -9.22 -13.48 -1.69
C LEU A 14 -7.71 -13.31 -1.90
N ILE A 15 -6.92 -14.31 -1.50
CA ILE A 15 -5.47 -14.29 -1.66
C ILE A 15 -5.05 -14.31 -3.14
N GLU A 16 -5.67 -15.16 -3.95
CA GLU A 16 -5.41 -15.26 -5.39
C GLU A 16 -5.79 -13.97 -6.13
N ALA A 17 -6.86 -13.31 -5.69
CA ALA A 17 -7.28 -12.03 -6.24
C ALA A 17 -6.31 -10.90 -5.87
N LEU A 18 -5.74 -10.89 -4.65
CA LEU A 18 -4.73 -9.93 -4.24
C LEU A 18 -3.41 -10.16 -4.99
N ASP A 19 -2.99 -11.40 -5.14
CA ASP A 19 -1.77 -11.77 -5.86
C ASP A 19 -1.88 -11.48 -7.37
N ALA A 20 -3.10 -11.46 -7.92
CA ALA A 20 -3.35 -11.10 -9.31
C ALA A 20 -3.24 -9.59 -9.59
N ILE A 21 -3.13 -8.73 -8.57
CA ILE A 21 -3.02 -7.28 -8.75
C ILE A 21 -1.63 -6.94 -9.28
N GLN A 22 -1.57 -6.30 -10.46
CA GLN A 22 -0.32 -5.79 -11.00
C GLN A 22 0.14 -4.55 -10.23
N PRO A 23 1.39 -4.51 -9.72
CA PRO A 23 1.91 -3.33 -9.02
C PRO A 23 1.97 -2.09 -9.95
N PRO A 24 1.61 -0.89 -9.46
CA PRO A 24 1.74 0.34 -10.25
C PRO A 24 3.22 0.74 -10.42
N SER A 25 3.52 1.42 -11.53
CA SER A 25 4.86 1.98 -11.76
C SER A 25 5.16 3.13 -10.79
N ARG A 26 6.38 3.14 -10.24
CA ARG A 26 6.85 4.19 -9.32
C ARG A 26 7.72 5.21 -10.08
N PRO A 27 7.33 6.49 -10.15
CA PRO A 27 8.11 7.53 -10.83
C PRO A 27 9.31 8.00 -9.98
N THR A 28 10.43 7.27 -10.06
CA THR A 28 11.67 7.56 -9.31
C THR A 28 12.57 8.60 -9.99
N ASP A 29 12.36 8.83 -11.28
CA ASP A 29 13.03 9.82 -12.12
C ASP A 29 12.56 11.26 -11.85
N LYS A 30 11.34 11.41 -11.34
CA LYS A 30 10.76 12.71 -10.97
C LYS A 30 11.32 13.23 -9.64
N PRO A 31 11.31 14.56 -9.42
CA PRO A 31 11.73 15.14 -8.15
C PRO A 31 10.94 14.58 -6.96
N LEU A 32 11.57 14.51 -5.79
CA LEU A 32 10.95 14.02 -4.57
C LEU A 32 9.68 14.81 -4.20
N ARG A 33 8.57 14.10 -3.97
CA ARG A 33 7.34 14.62 -3.36
C ARG A 33 6.83 13.64 -2.32
N LEU A 34 6.74 14.11 -1.08
CA LEU A 34 6.25 13.37 0.07
C LEU A 34 5.12 14.18 0.73
N PRO A 35 3.85 13.99 0.34
CA PRO A 35 2.73 14.57 1.05
C PRO A 35 2.70 14.08 2.51
N LEU A 36 2.57 15.01 3.45
CA LEU A 36 2.46 14.67 4.86
C LEU A 36 1.04 14.24 5.18
N GLN A 37 0.90 13.01 5.66
CA GLN A 37 -0.35 12.50 6.21
C GLN A 37 -0.51 12.93 7.66
N ASP A 38 0.55 12.76 8.46
CA ASP A 38 0.56 13.05 9.88
C ASP A 38 1.95 13.46 10.35
N VAL A 39 2.01 14.08 11.54
CA VAL A 39 3.26 14.47 12.20
C VAL A 39 3.19 14.08 13.67
N TYR A 40 4.16 13.29 14.13
CA TYR A 40 4.28 12.86 15.52
C TYR A 40 5.43 13.57 16.23
N LYS A 41 5.29 13.78 17.54
CA LYS A 41 6.40 14.17 18.42
C LYS A 41 6.75 12.99 19.31
N ILE A 42 7.91 12.40 19.10
CA ILE A 42 8.39 11.25 19.87
C ILE A 42 9.55 11.72 20.76
N GLY A 43 9.40 11.53 22.07
CA GLY A 43 10.44 11.91 23.04
C GLY A 43 11.77 11.24 22.74
N GLY A 44 12.87 12.01 22.74
CA GLY A 44 14.22 11.51 22.41
C GLY A 44 14.53 11.35 20.91
N ILE A 45 13.53 11.31 20.04
CA ILE A 45 13.70 11.24 18.57
C ILE A 45 13.45 12.60 17.92
N GLY A 46 12.45 13.34 18.40
CA GLY A 46 12.03 14.62 17.85
C GLY A 46 10.72 14.54 17.06
N THR A 47 10.60 15.35 16.02
CA THR A 47 9.40 15.41 15.18
C THR A 47 9.53 14.44 14.02
N VAL A 48 8.56 13.54 13.88
CA VAL A 48 8.55 12.46 12.87
C VAL A 48 7.38 12.68 11.91
N PRO A 49 7.62 13.21 10.70
CA PRO A 49 6.61 13.29 9.64
C PRO A 49 6.35 11.92 9.02
N VAL A 50 5.09 11.63 8.70
CA VAL A 50 4.67 10.39 8.04
C VAL A 50 3.90 10.73 6.77
N GLY A 51 4.17 9.98 5.71
CA GLY A 51 3.56 10.19 4.40
C GLY A 51 3.97 9.13 3.39
N ARG A 52 3.25 9.06 2.26
CA ARG A 52 3.59 8.20 1.14
C ARG A 52 4.49 8.96 0.15
N VAL A 53 5.59 8.33 -0.27
CA VAL A 53 6.41 8.87 -1.37
C VAL A 53 5.64 8.71 -2.68
N GLU A 54 5.22 9.82 -3.27
CA GLU A 54 4.49 9.85 -4.55
C GLU A 54 5.46 9.86 -5.75
N THR A 55 6.57 10.59 -5.64
CA THR A 55 7.62 10.67 -6.67
C THR A 55 9.00 10.77 -6.04
N GLY A 56 10.04 10.35 -6.77
CA GLY A 56 11.44 10.45 -6.37
C GLY A 56 11.89 9.40 -5.34
N VAL A 57 13.05 9.66 -4.73
CA VAL A 57 13.72 8.76 -3.76
C VAL A 57 14.17 9.59 -2.54
N ILE A 58 14.16 8.98 -1.34
CA ILE A 58 14.62 9.54 -0.06
C ILE A 58 15.88 8.80 0.38
#